data_AF-A0A9E7ECV6-F1
#
_entry.id   AF-A0A9E7ECV6-F1
#
_cell.length_a   1.000
_cell.length_b   1.000
_cell.length_c   1.000
_cell.angle_alpha   90.00
_cell.angle_beta   90.00
_cell.angle_gamma   90.00
#
_symmetry.space_group_name_H-M   'P 1'
#
loop_
_entity.id
_entity.type
_entity.pdbx_description
1 polymer ?
#
loop_
_entity_poly.entity_id
_entity_poly.type
_entity_poly.pdbx_seq_one_letter_code
_entity_poly.pdbx_strand_id
1 'polypeptide(L)'
;MGKEVEPEAEPWIGFRDGVCKFLDILLGSSLIMALSYQLFLYAATADTSSSSSDENAEILAMNASIGQCDLSSGEWISDARDPAYSNSTCSFISSFQECLTNGRTDTGYLHWRWKPHGCELPRFDANKFLNHMRNKSLGFVGDSFFRKQMESLLCILSEVLP
;
A
#
# COMPACT_ATOMS: atom_id res chain seq x y z
N MET A 1 39.28 -82.53 15.13
CA MET A 1 39.57 -82.29 13.70
C MET A 1 38.45 -81.39 13.18
N GLY A 2 38.78 -80.17 12.75
CA GLY A 2 37.85 -79.21 12.14
C GLY A 2 36.91 -78.48 13.12
N LYS A 3 37.20 -77.21 13.42
CA LYS A 3 36.15 -76.23 13.73
C LYS A 3 35.92 -75.43 12.45
N GLU A 4 34.68 -75.44 11.97
CA GLU A 4 34.19 -74.55 10.92
C GLU A 4 34.18 -73.10 11.43
N VAL A 5 34.46 -72.19 10.51
CA VAL A 5 34.42 -70.73 10.66
C VAL A 5 33.03 -70.25 10.24
N GLU A 6 32.35 -69.49 11.10
CA GLU A 6 31.11 -68.76 10.76
C GLU A 6 31.42 -67.32 10.30
N PRO A 7 30.61 -66.71 9.41
CA PRO A 7 30.96 -65.47 8.73
C PRO A 7 30.46 -64.20 9.46
N GLU A 8 31.16 -63.10 9.23
CA GLU A 8 30.82 -61.75 9.69
C GLU A 8 29.54 -61.21 9.03
N ALA A 9 28.72 -60.52 9.83
CA ALA A 9 27.63 -59.67 9.36
C ALA A 9 27.87 -58.22 9.82
N GLU A 10 28.05 -57.32 8.85
CA GLU A 10 28.18 -55.87 9.00
C GLU A 10 26.87 -55.21 9.51
N PRO A 11 26.92 -54.23 10.46
CA PRO A 11 25.73 -53.53 10.93
C PRO A 11 25.49 -52.15 10.29
N TRP A 12 24.20 -51.86 10.06
CA TRP A 12 23.60 -50.62 9.56
C TRP A 12 23.86 -49.39 10.46
N ILE A 13 24.86 -48.57 10.13
CA ILE A 13 25.15 -47.31 10.86
C ILE A 13 24.55 -46.06 10.18
N GLY A 14 24.05 -46.15 8.94
CA GLY A 14 23.72 -44.96 8.11
C GLY A 14 22.39 -44.23 8.33
N PHE A 15 21.45 -44.71 9.17
CA PHE A 15 20.08 -44.16 9.18
C PHE A 15 19.77 -43.18 10.34
N ARG A 16 20.57 -43.18 11.41
CA ARG A 16 20.27 -42.42 12.65
C ARG A 16 20.78 -40.97 12.64
N ASP A 17 21.78 -40.68 11.82
CA ASP A 17 22.43 -39.34 11.75
C ASP A 17 21.65 -38.32 10.90
N GLY A 18 20.80 -38.78 9.99
CA GLY A 18 19.99 -37.90 9.12
C GLY A 18 18.84 -37.22 9.85
N VAL A 19 18.24 -37.90 10.83
CA VAL A 19 17.07 -37.41 11.57
C VAL A 19 17.43 -36.26 12.51
N CYS A 20 18.58 -36.32 13.20
CA CYS A 20 19.04 -35.21 14.05
C CYS A 20 19.39 -33.96 13.23
N LYS A 21 20.08 -34.12 12.09
CA LYS A 21 20.41 -33.00 11.21
C LYS A 21 19.16 -32.30 10.66
N PHE A 22 18.10 -33.05 10.38
CA PHE A 22 16.83 -32.49 9.91
C PHE A 22 16.09 -31.74 11.04
N LEU A 23 16.14 -32.24 12.28
CA LEU A 23 15.56 -31.59 13.44
C LEU A 23 16.25 -30.26 13.77
N ASP A 24 17.58 -30.20 13.67
CA ASP A 24 18.36 -28.97 13.89
C ASP A 24 18.05 -27.88 12.85
N ILE A 25 17.82 -28.26 11.59
CA ILE A 25 17.41 -27.34 10.52
C ILE A 25 15.99 -26.77 10.76
N LEU A 26 15.07 -27.60 11.25
CA LEU A 26 13.70 -27.18 11.54
C LEU A 26 13.61 -26.25 12.77
N LEU A 27 14.44 -26.50 13.80
CA LEU A 27 14.53 -25.63 14.97
C LEU A 27 15.25 -24.31 14.64
N GLY A 28 16.30 -24.34 13.82
CA GLY A 28 17.03 -23.14 13.38
C GLY A 28 16.18 -22.20 12.52
N SER A 29 15.41 -22.74 11.57
CA SER A 29 14.54 -21.93 10.69
C SER A 29 13.39 -21.26 11.46
N SER A 30 12.83 -21.93 12.47
CA SER A 30 11.79 -21.36 13.34
C SER A 30 12.32 -20.19 14.17
N LEU A 31 13.56 -20.27 14.67
CA LEU A 31 14.18 -19.18 15.42
C LEU A 31 14.44 -17.96 14.54
N ILE A 32 14.93 -18.16 13.31
CA ILE A 32 15.20 -17.09 12.35
C ILE A 32 13.90 -16.36 11.98
N MET A 33 12.81 -17.11 11.75
CA MET A 33 11.48 -16.54 11.47
C MET A 33 10.92 -15.76 12.66
N ALA A 34 11.12 -16.23 13.89
CA ALA A 34 10.68 -15.53 15.09
C ALA A 34 11.47 -14.22 15.31
N LEU A 35 12.79 -14.25 15.11
CA LEU A 35 13.66 -13.08 15.26
C LEU A 35 13.38 -12.02 14.20
N SER A 36 13.12 -12.43 12.95
CA SER A 36 12.76 -11.49 11.89
C SER A 36 11.40 -10.83 12.13
N TYR A 37 10.42 -11.59 12.63
CA TYR A 37 9.11 -11.06 13.01
C TYR A 37 9.20 -10.06 14.18
N GLN A 38 9.98 -10.38 15.23
CA GLN A 38 10.20 -9.46 16.35
C GLN A 38 10.89 -8.17 15.92
N LEU A 39 11.89 -8.26 15.02
CA LEU A 39 12.56 -7.07 14.48
C LEU A 39 11.60 -6.19 13.66
N PHE A 40 10.71 -6.81 12.89
CA PHE A 40 9.68 -6.10 12.12
C PHE A 40 8.69 -5.37 13.04
N LEU A 41 8.22 -6.01 14.12
CA LEU A 41 7.33 -5.37 15.10
C LEU A 41 8.01 -4.19 15.82
N TYR A 42 9.30 -4.30 16.13
CA TYR A 42 10.05 -3.20 16.72
C TYR A 42 10.17 -2.01 15.76
N ALA A 43 10.48 -2.26 14.49
CA ALA A 43 10.52 -1.20 13.47
C ALA A 43 9.15 -0.53 13.28
N ALA A 44 8.07 -1.31 13.22
CA ALA A 44 6.71 -0.79 13.08
C ALA A 44 6.28 0.11 14.25
N THR A 45 6.78 -0.14 15.45
CA THR A 45 6.46 0.67 16.64
C THR A 45 7.33 1.92 16.77
N ALA A 46 8.52 1.94 16.15
CA ALA A 46 9.41 3.10 16.17
C ALA A 46 8.88 4.29 15.35
N ASP A 47 8.04 4.06 14.35
CA ASP A 47 7.50 5.11 13.47
C ASP A 47 6.36 5.94 14.10
N THR A 48 5.90 5.63 15.32
CA THR A 48 4.73 6.29 15.96
C THR A 48 5.09 7.41 16.93
N SER A 49 6.14 8.20 16.67
CA SER A 49 6.48 9.34 17.55
C SER A 49 6.79 10.65 16.81
N SER A 50 5.75 11.28 16.24
CA SER A 50 5.68 12.76 16.20
C SER A 50 4.26 13.23 15.88
N SER A 51 3.61 13.90 16.83
CA SER A 51 2.37 14.65 16.62
C SER A 51 2.59 16.13 16.94
N SER A 52 2.44 17.01 15.96
CA SER A 52 2.36 18.46 16.15
C SER A 52 0.92 18.86 16.51
N SER A 53 0.77 19.67 17.54
CA SER A 53 -0.49 19.96 18.25
C SER A 53 -1.50 20.86 17.53
N ASP A 54 -1.12 21.55 16.45
CA ASP A 54 -2.00 22.53 15.79
C ASP A 54 -2.86 21.94 14.66
N GLU A 55 -2.45 20.81 14.05
CA GLU A 55 -3.27 20.10 13.04
C GLU A 55 -4.45 19.32 13.67
N ASN A 56 -4.35 19.01 14.96
CA ASN A 56 -5.36 18.23 15.67
C ASN A 56 -6.70 18.96 15.72
N ALA A 57 -6.74 20.29 15.83
CA ALA A 57 -7.99 21.05 15.90
C ALA A 57 -8.80 20.99 14.59
N GLU A 58 -8.12 21.03 13.44
CA GLU A 58 -8.76 20.93 12.13
C GLU A 58 -9.15 19.48 11.81
N ILE A 59 -8.31 18.51 12.16
CA ILE A 59 -8.62 17.08 12.05
C ILE A 59 -9.80 16.71 12.97
N LEU A 60 -9.89 17.27 14.17
CA LEU A 60 -11.02 17.08 15.09
C LEU A 60 -12.31 17.70 14.53
N ALA A 61 -12.24 18.86 13.89
CA ALA A 61 -13.38 19.46 13.20
C ALA A 61 -13.80 18.64 11.96
N MET A 62 -12.83 18.11 11.20
CA MET A 62 -13.09 17.21 10.08
C MET A 62 -13.69 15.89 10.58
N ASN A 63 -13.15 15.27 11.63
CA ASN A 63 -13.70 14.06 12.26
C ASN A 63 -15.09 14.30 12.88
N ALA A 64 -15.35 15.48 13.45
CA ALA A 64 -16.68 15.83 13.95
C ALA A 64 -17.71 15.93 12.81
N SER A 65 -17.29 16.36 11.61
CA SER A 65 -18.14 16.38 10.40
C SER A 65 -18.22 15.03 9.67
N ILE A 66 -17.14 14.24 9.66
CA ILE A 66 -17.05 12.92 9.03
C ILE A 66 -17.79 11.87 9.87
N GLY A 67 -17.85 12.02 11.19
CA GLY A 67 -18.65 11.17 12.08
C GLY A 67 -20.17 11.22 11.81
N GLN A 68 -20.63 12.19 11.01
CA GLN A 68 -22.03 12.31 10.56
C GLN A 68 -22.19 12.29 9.03
N CYS A 69 -21.11 12.24 8.24
CA CYS A 69 -21.18 12.28 6.79
C CYS A 69 -20.72 10.95 6.18
N ASP A 70 -21.67 10.21 5.62
CA ASP A 70 -21.38 9.02 4.82
C ASP A 70 -20.85 9.40 3.43
N LEU A 71 -19.52 9.29 3.24
CA LEU A 71 -18.86 9.60 1.97
C LEU A 71 -19.23 8.63 0.84
N SER A 72 -19.78 7.45 1.16
CA SER A 72 -20.17 6.44 0.17
C SER A 72 -21.56 6.68 -0.42
N SER A 73 -22.38 7.53 0.22
CA SER A 73 -23.73 7.87 -0.19
C SER A 73 -23.78 9.30 -0.72
N GLY A 74 -24.22 9.47 -1.97
CA GLY A 74 -24.15 10.76 -2.65
C GLY A 74 -24.61 10.68 -4.09
N GLU A 75 -24.33 11.76 -4.82
CA GLU A 75 -24.65 11.89 -6.23
C GLU A 75 -23.49 12.50 -7.01
N TRP A 76 -23.41 12.14 -8.29
CA TRP A 76 -22.55 12.83 -9.24
C TRP A 76 -23.22 14.12 -9.66
N ILE A 77 -22.51 15.24 -9.52
CA ILE A 77 -22.96 16.56 -9.98
C ILE A 77 -21.96 17.12 -10.99
N SER A 78 -22.45 17.96 -11.89
CA SER A 78 -21.57 18.71 -12.80
C SER A 78 -20.81 19.78 -12.02
N ASP A 79 -19.50 19.88 -12.28
CA ASP A 79 -18.60 20.87 -11.70
C ASP A 79 -18.04 21.75 -12.83
N ALA A 80 -18.39 23.04 -12.82
CA ALA A 80 -17.97 23.99 -13.85
C ALA A 80 -16.47 24.35 -13.76
N ARG A 81 -15.80 23.98 -12.68
CA ARG A 81 -14.35 24.19 -12.50
C ARG A 81 -13.55 23.20 -13.35
N ASP A 82 -12.32 23.57 -13.64
CA ASP A 82 -11.41 22.70 -14.37
C ASP A 82 -11.12 21.39 -13.59
N PRO A 83 -10.79 20.30 -14.32
CA PRO A 83 -10.34 19.05 -13.72
C PRO A 83 -9.08 19.27 -12.88
N ALA A 84 -8.83 18.38 -11.93
CA ALA A 84 -7.69 18.51 -11.02
C ALA A 84 -6.32 18.41 -11.71
N TYR A 85 -6.28 17.78 -12.90
CA TYR A 85 -5.12 17.70 -13.77
C TYR A 85 -5.57 17.55 -15.22
N SER A 86 -4.67 17.82 -16.15
CA SER A 86 -4.90 17.64 -17.59
C SER A 86 -3.91 16.64 -18.18
N ASN A 87 -4.19 16.11 -19.37
CA ASN A 87 -3.24 15.24 -20.08
C ASN A 87 -1.91 15.97 -20.37
N SER A 88 -1.93 17.29 -20.57
CA SER A 88 -0.72 18.07 -20.83
C SER A 88 0.13 18.33 -19.58
N THR A 89 -0.46 18.27 -18.38
CA THR A 89 0.22 18.58 -17.13
C THR A 89 0.72 17.34 -16.38
N CYS A 90 0.22 16.16 -16.72
CA CYS A 90 0.63 14.93 -16.05
C CYS A 90 1.40 13.96 -16.95
N SER A 91 2.68 13.73 -16.64
CA SER A 91 3.54 12.74 -17.32
C SER A 91 3.40 11.30 -16.79
N PHE A 92 2.58 11.09 -15.76
CA PHE A 92 2.41 9.77 -15.13
C PHE A 92 1.29 8.92 -15.75
N ILE A 93 0.43 9.54 -16.57
CA ILE A 93 -0.62 8.81 -17.29
C ILE A 93 0.03 8.03 -18.43
N SER A 94 -0.25 6.73 -18.50
CA SER A 94 0.20 5.95 -19.65
C SER A 94 -0.58 6.30 -20.92
N SER A 95 0.09 6.31 -22.07
CA SER A 95 -0.49 6.71 -23.36
C SER A 95 -1.77 5.94 -23.72
N PHE A 96 -1.88 4.65 -23.35
CA PHE A 96 -3.09 3.85 -23.59
C PHE A 96 -4.29 4.24 -22.71
N GLN A 97 -4.11 5.15 -21.75
CA GLN A 97 -5.12 5.63 -20.80
C GLN A 97 -5.60 7.04 -21.12
N GLU A 98 -4.90 7.75 -21.98
CA GLU A 98 -5.26 9.11 -22.37
C GLU A 98 -6.43 9.09 -23.35
N CYS A 99 -7.67 9.18 -22.84
CA CYS A 99 -8.86 9.07 -23.70
C CYS A 99 -8.89 10.12 -24.82
N LEU A 100 -8.53 11.36 -24.53
CA LEU A 100 -8.53 12.45 -25.52
C LEU A 100 -7.53 12.18 -26.66
N THR A 101 -6.30 11.76 -26.32
CA THR A 101 -5.26 11.40 -27.29
C THR A 101 -5.65 10.14 -28.09
N ASN A 102 -6.38 9.22 -27.45
CA ASN A 102 -6.89 7.99 -28.07
C ASN A 102 -8.21 8.18 -28.84
N GLY A 103 -8.58 9.41 -29.19
CA GLY A 103 -9.66 9.71 -30.12
C GLY A 103 -11.04 9.96 -29.50
N ARG A 104 -11.14 10.03 -28.16
CA ARG A 104 -12.38 10.46 -27.50
C ARG A 104 -12.53 11.98 -27.63
N THR A 105 -13.67 12.42 -28.17
CA THR A 105 -13.93 13.85 -28.45
C THR A 105 -14.82 14.54 -27.43
N ASP A 106 -15.63 13.79 -26.67
CA ASP A 106 -16.46 14.36 -25.61
C ASP A 106 -15.64 14.61 -24.35
N THR A 107 -15.71 15.81 -23.78
CA THR A 107 -14.97 16.21 -22.56
C THR A 107 -15.86 16.32 -21.32
N GLY A 108 -17.18 16.17 -21.47
CA GLY A 108 -18.13 16.34 -20.36
C GLY A 108 -17.89 15.39 -19.20
N TYR A 109 -17.26 14.24 -19.42
CA TYR A 109 -16.90 13.28 -18.37
C TYR A 109 -15.86 13.83 -17.38
N LEU A 110 -15.07 14.83 -17.78
CA LEU A 110 -14.04 15.44 -16.93
C LEU A 110 -14.62 16.41 -15.89
N HIS A 111 -15.86 16.85 -16.08
CA HIS A 111 -16.52 17.88 -15.28
C HIS A 111 -17.55 17.29 -14.30
N TRP A 112 -17.29 16.09 -13.79
CA TRP A 112 -18.12 15.46 -12.77
C TRP A 112 -17.40 15.45 -11.43
N ARG A 113 -18.12 15.77 -10.36
CA ARG A 113 -17.66 15.67 -8.97
C ARG A 113 -18.66 14.84 -8.17
N TRP A 114 -18.14 13.98 -7.31
CA TRP A 114 -18.93 13.27 -6.30
C TRP A 114 -19.31 14.21 -5.16
N LYS A 115 -20.60 14.30 -4.83
CA LYS A 115 -21.13 15.07 -3.70
C LYS A 115 -21.84 14.14 -2.71
N PRO A 116 -21.26 13.89 -1.52
CA PRO A 116 -21.92 13.13 -0.47
C PRO A 116 -23.22 13.78 0.01
N HIS A 117 -24.18 12.97 0.46
CA HIS A 117 -25.39 13.47 1.10
C HIS A 117 -25.08 13.90 2.54
N GLY A 118 -25.20 15.19 2.83
CA GLY A 118 -25.06 15.73 4.19
C GLY A 118 -23.73 16.43 4.51
N CYS A 119 -22.77 16.46 3.58
CA CYS A 119 -21.60 17.33 3.70
C CYS A 119 -21.05 17.77 2.33
N GLU A 120 -20.17 18.77 2.35
CA GLU A 120 -19.42 19.19 1.17
C GLU A 120 -17.98 18.69 1.27
N LEU A 121 -17.55 17.94 0.25
CA LEU A 121 -16.17 17.50 0.15
C LEU A 121 -15.30 18.65 -0.38
N PRO A 122 -14.28 19.11 0.36
CA PRO A 122 -13.37 20.13 -0.13
C PRO A 122 -12.60 19.63 -1.36
N ARG A 123 -12.14 20.56 -2.20
CA ARG A 123 -11.23 20.23 -3.30
C ARG A 123 -9.92 19.69 -2.71
N PHE A 124 -9.30 18.76 -3.43
CA PHE A 124 -8.01 18.22 -3.02
C PHE A 124 -6.94 19.31 -3.06
N ASP A 125 -6.19 19.45 -1.96
CA ASP A 125 -5.07 20.36 -1.84
C ASP A 125 -3.77 19.55 -1.80
N ALA A 126 -3.02 19.59 -2.90
CA ALA A 126 -1.77 18.86 -3.05
C ALA A 126 -0.69 19.32 -2.07
N ASN A 127 -0.60 20.62 -1.76
CA ASN A 127 0.36 21.12 -0.78
C ASN A 127 0.03 20.61 0.62
N LYS A 128 -1.25 20.66 1.01
CA LYS A 128 -1.70 20.15 2.30
C LYS A 128 -1.41 18.66 2.41
N PHE A 129 -1.74 17.88 1.37
CA PHE A 129 -1.45 16.44 1.33
C PHE A 129 0.05 16.15 1.48
N LEU A 130 0.91 16.80 0.68
CA LEU A 130 2.36 16.59 0.74
C LEU A 130 2.95 16.95 2.11
N ASN A 131 2.46 18.02 2.73
CA ASN A 131 2.87 18.40 4.08
C ASN A 131 2.50 17.32 5.12
N HIS A 132 1.29 16.75 5.04
CA HIS A 132 0.85 15.67 5.93
C HIS A 132 1.61 14.35 5.70
N MET A 133 2.10 14.14 4.47
CA MET A 133 2.85 12.96 4.04
C MET A 133 4.37 13.09 4.21
N ARG A 134 4.88 14.20 4.75
CA ARG A 134 6.33 14.34 5.02
C ARG A 134 6.83 13.23 5.93
N ASN A 135 7.96 12.63 5.54
CA ASN A 135 8.60 11.51 6.22
C ASN A 135 7.72 10.26 6.34
N LYS A 136 6.69 10.12 5.50
CA LYS A 136 5.80 8.95 5.44
C LYS A 136 5.85 8.34 4.04
N SER A 137 5.67 7.03 3.97
CA SER A 137 5.58 6.29 2.72
C SER A 137 4.13 5.83 2.50
N LEU A 138 3.57 6.11 1.33
CA LEU A 138 2.26 5.61 0.90
C LEU A 138 2.45 4.54 -0.17
N GLY A 139 1.90 3.34 0.07
CA GLY A 139 1.91 2.23 -0.88
C GLY A 139 0.49 1.87 -1.33
N PHE A 140 0.32 1.62 -2.63
CA PHE A 140 -0.92 1.09 -3.20
C PHE A 140 -0.74 -0.41 -3.46
N VAL A 141 -1.56 -1.25 -2.83
CA VAL A 141 -1.51 -2.70 -2.97
C VAL A 141 -2.84 -3.21 -3.50
N GLY A 142 -2.82 -3.84 -4.67
CA GLY A 142 -4.01 -4.41 -5.29
C GLY A 142 -3.80 -4.74 -6.76
N ASP A 143 -4.90 -4.83 -7.49
CA ASP A 143 -4.89 -5.11 -8.92
C ASP A 143 -4.61 -3.85 -9.76
N SER A 144 -4.89 -3.94 -11.06
CA SER A 144 -4.67 -2.83 -11.99
C SER A 144 -5.48 -1.57 -11.67
N PHE A 145 -6.58 -1.66 -10.91
CA PHE A 145 -7.36 -0.51 -10.46
C PHE A 145 -6.57 0.37 -9.50
N PHE A 146 -5.84 -0.22 -8.55
CA PHE A 146 -5.02 0.53 -7.61
C PHE A 146 -3.89 1.28 -8.29
N ARG A 147 -3.33 0.74 -9.38
CA ARG A 147 -2.37 1.46 -10.23
C ARG A 147 -2.99 2.72 -10.84
N LYS A 148 -4.25 2.67 -11.30
CA LYS A 148 -4.95 3.86 -11.83
C LYS A 148 -5.14 4.93 -10.77
N GLN A 149 -5.48 4.52 -9.54
CA GLN A 149 -5.64 5.44 -8.42
C GLN A 149 -4.30 6.10 -8.06
N MET A 150 -3.22 5.33 -8.05
CA MET A 150 -1.87 5.84 -7.80
C MET A 150 -1.41 6.83 -8.88
N GLU A 151 -1.60 6.52 -10.16
CA GLU A 151 -1.29 7.43 -11.27
C GLU A 151 -2.10 8.73 -11.19
N SER A 152 -3.41 8.64 -10.91
CA SER A 152 -4.27 9.82 -10.71
C SER A 152 -3.79 10.71 -9.56
N LEU A 153 -3.42 10.10 -8.42
CA LEU A 153 -2.85 10.85 -7.29
C LEU A 153 -1.55 11.55 -7.71
N LEU A 154 -0.64 10.86 -8.38
CA LEU A 154 0.61 11.46 -8.85
C LEU A 154 0.38 12.67 -9.77
N CYS A 155 -0.62 12.61 -10.65
CA CYS A 155 -0.98 13.74 -11.51
C CYS A 155 -1.47 14.96 -10.72
N ILE A 156 -2.28 14.75 -9.69
CA ILE A 156 -2.76 15.85 -8.86
C ILE A 156 -1.59 16.46 -8.08
N LEU A 157 -0.65 15.64 -7.63
CA LEU A 157 0.54 16.11 -6.90
C LEU A 157 1.55 16.82 -7.80
N SER A 158 1.66 16.43 -9.07
CA SER A 158 2.62 17.05 -9.99
C SER A 158 2.35 18.52 -10.27
N GLU A 159 1.12 19.00 -10.07
CA GLU A 159 0.76 20.42 -10.21
C GLU A 159 1.51 21.34 -9.23
N VAL A 160 2.01 20.82 -8.11
CA VAL A 160 2.73 21.60 -7.07
C VAL A 160 4.17 21.16 -6.88
N LEU A 161 4.61 20.12 -7.60
CA LEU A 161 5.99 19.65 -7.56
C LEU A 161 6.84 20.44 -8.57
N PRO A 162 8.05 20.87 -8.20
CA PRO A 162 8.96 21.61 -9.08
C PRO A 162 9.56 20.76 -10.21
#